data_AF-A0A920PI01-F1
#
_entry.id   AF-A0A920PI01-F1
#
_cell.length_a   1.000
_cell.length_b   1.000
_cell.length_c   1.000
_cell.angle_alpha   90.00
_cell.angle_beta   90.00
_cell.angle_gamma   90.00
#
_symmetry.space_group_name_H-M   'P 1'
#
loop_
_entity.id
_entity.type
_entity.pdbx_description
1 polymer ?
#
loop_
_entity_poly.entity_id
_entity_poly.type
_entity_poly.pdbx_seq_one_letter_code
_entity_poly.pdbx_strand_id
1 'polypeptide(L)'
;MKLAFDENGSVTAGTSSPLTDGAAATLVCSETYAQENGLEPIARIRSIAVSGCKPETMGLGPIFASRKALARAELTADNIDVVEINEAFATQSIASVRDRGPRYRQSQHRWRCNCHRTSTWCDRRTNHGQSRADSQA
;
A
#
# COMPACT_ATOMS: atom_id res chain seq x y z
N MET A 1 12.81 7.26 26.71
CA MET A 1 12.89 5.83 26.33
C MET A 1 14.34 5.53 26.01
N LYS A 2 14.88 4.37 26.40
CA LYS A 2 16.29 4.03 26.13
C LYS A 2 16.48 3.76 24.62
N LEU A 3 17.64 4.15 24.09
CA LEU A 3 18.02 3.88 22.70
C LEU A 3 18.27 2.38 22.51
N ALA A 4 17.83 1.86 21.36
CA ALA A 4 17.80 0.42 21.11
C ALA A 4 19.07 -0.11 20.41
N PHE A 5 19.77 0.73 19.63
CA PHE A 5 20.86 0.29 18.74
C PHE A 5 22.19 1.01 18.97
N ASP A 6 22.16 2.33 19.15
CA ASP A 6 23.34 3.18 19.30
C ASP A 6 23.10 4.17 20.45
N GLU A 7 24.13 4.44 21.25
CA GLU A 7 24.12 5.39 22.36
C GLU A 7 23.91 6.84 21.91
N ASN A 8 24.27 7.17 20.67
CA ASN A 8 24.06 8.49 20.06
C ASN A 8 22.98 8.46 18.96
N GLY A 9 22.23 7.36 18.87
CA GLY A 9 21.16 7.19 17.88
C GLY A 9 19.87 7.93 18.24
N SER A 10 18.86 7.74 17.38
CA SER A 10 17.49 8.27 17.59
C SER A 10 16.44 7.16 17.72
N VAL A 11 16.80 5.92 17.45
CA VAL A 11 15.87 4.79 17.38
C VAL A 11 15.72 4.13 18.75
N THR A 12 14.47 3.98 19.17
CA THR A 12 14.06 3.33 20.42
C THR A 12 13.12 2.16 20.12
N ALA A 13 12.83 1.34 21.13
CA ALA A 13 11.84 0.27 21.00
C ALA A 13 10.43 0.79 20.62
N GLY A 14 10.08 2.03 21.00
CA GLY A 14 8.78 2.63 20.67
C GLY A 14 8.70 3.22 19.27
N THR A 15 9.84 3.39 18.60
CA THR A 15 9.92 3.89 17.23
C THR A 15 10.29 2.80 16.22
N SER A 16 10.21 1.53 16.64
CA SER A 16 10.56 0.35 15.86
C SER A 16 9.40 -0.64 15.92
N SER A 17 9.23 -1.44 14.86
CA SER A 17 8.25 -2.51 14.89
C SER A 17 8.64 -3.56 15.94
N PRO A 18 7.69 -4.03 16.77
CA PRO A 18 7.96 -5.11 17.72
C PRO A 18 8.18 -6.44 16.98
N LEU A 19 8.79 -7.41 17.68
CA LEU A 19 8.80 -8.79 17.23
C LEU A 19 7.40 -9.38 17.40
N THR A 20 6.80 -9.86 16.33
CA THR A 20 5.41 -10.33 16.32
C THR A 20 5.26 -11.63 15.52
N ASP A 21 4.42 -12.53 16.00
CA ASP A 21 4.01 -13.74 15.29
C ASP A 21 2.59 -13.57 14.72
N GLY A 22 2.38 -13.97 13.47
CA GLY A 22 1.08 -13.87 12.80
C GLY A 22 1.07 -14.52 11.41
N ALA A 23 -0.12 -14.76 10.87
CA ALA A 23 -0.33 -15.33 9.53
C ALA A 23 -1.39 -14.56 8.75
N ALA A 24 -1.19 -14.44 7.43
CA ALA A 24 -2.16 -13.86 6.49
C ALA A 24 -2.20 -14.70 5.21
N ALA A 25 -3.36 -14.80 4.58
CA ALA A 25 -3.55 -15.49 3.32
C ALA A 25 -4.42 -14.66 2.37
N THR A 26 -4.18 -14.75 1.08
CA THR A 26 -4.98 -14.10 0.03
C THR A 26 -5.04 -15.01 -1.18
N LEU A 27 -6.24 -15.20 -1.75
CA LEU A 27 -6.41 -15.92 -3.00
C LEU A 27 -6.15 -14.98 -4.17
N VAL A 28 -5.23 -15.36 -5.05
CA VAL A 28 -4.92 -14.63 -6.28
C VAL A 28 -5.23 -15.53 -7.46
N CYS A 29 -6.09 -15.06 -8.37
CA CYS A 29 -6.49 -15.79 -9.57
C CYS A 29 -6.66 -14.82 -10.75
N SER A 30 -6.80 -15.37 -11.96
CA SER A 30 -7.19 -14.57 -13.11
C SER A 30 -8.65 -14.12 -12.99
N GLU A 31 -8.97 -13.02 -13.64
CA GLU A 31 -10.35 -12.51 -13.72
C GLU A 31 -11.29 -13.52 -14.41
N THR A 32 -10.80 -14.24 -15.42
CA THR A 32 -11.56 -15.29 -16.10
C THR A 32 -11.93 -16.43 -15.15
N TYR A 33 -10.96 -16.92 -14.37
CA TYR A 33 -11.21 -17.98 -13.39
C TYR A 33 -12.19 -17.53 -12.31
N ALA A 34 -12.06 -16.28 -11.84
CA ALA A 34 -12.99 -15.72 -10.88
C ALA A 34 -14.43 -15.69 -11.43
N GLN A 35 -14.63 -15.26 -12.67
CA GLN A 35 -15.94 -15.23 -13.32
C GLN A 35 -16.52 -16.65 -13.52
N GLU A 36 -15.72 -17.59 -14.03
CA GLU A 36 -16.13 -18.98 -14.27
C GLU A 36 -16.56 -19.69 -12.98
N ASN A 37 -15.96 -19.33 -11.84
CA ASN A 37 -16.23 -19.93 -10.54
C ASN A 37 -17.12 -19.06 -9.63
N GLY A 38 -17.74 -18.00 -10.16
CA GLY A 38 -18.65 -17.14 -9.41
C GLY A 38 -18.01 -16.41 -8.22
N LEU A 39 -16.70 -16.15 -8.27
CA LEU A 39 -15.97 -15.39 -7.25
C LEU A 39 -16.05 -13.89 -7.54
N GLU A 40 -16.41 -13.10 -6.53
CA GLU A 40 -16.43 -11.63 -6.61
C GLU A 40 -15.02 -11.06 -6.33
N PRO A 41 -14.33 -10.45 -7.32
CA PRO A 41 -12.99 -9.89 -7.10
C PRO A 41 -13.06 -8.62 -6.25
N ILE A 42 -12.28 -8.57 -5.17
CA ILE A 42 -12.24 -7.41 -4.26
C ILE A 42 -11.16 -6.38 -4.64
N ALA A 43 -10.17 -6.75 -5.43
CA ALA A 43 -9.11 -5.86 -5.93
C ALA A 43 -8.42 -6.44 -7.18
N ARG A 44 -7.70 -5.60 -7.91
CA ARG A 44 -6.86 -5.99 -9.05
C ARG A 44 -5.41 -5.53 -8.83
N ILE A 45 -4.45 -6.42 -9.10
CA ILE A 45 -3.03 -6.09 -9.06
C ILE A 45 -2.67 -5.35 -10.36
N ARG A 46 -2.48 -4.02 -10.30
CA ARG A 46 -2.14 -3.19 -11.47
C ARG A 46 -0.67 -3.30 -11.87
N SER A 47 0.23 -3.35 -10.89
CA SER A 47 1.66 -3.52 -11.13
C SER A 47 2.35 -4.01 -9.86
N ILE A 48 3.50 -4.66 -10.05
CA ILE A 48 4.44 -5.03 -8.98
C ILE A 48 5.82 -4.60 -9.45
N ALA A 49 6.63 -4.07 -8.55
CA ALA A 49 8.00 -3.72 -8.83
C ALA A 49 8.92 -4.00 -7.65
N VAL A 50 10.14 -4.44 -7.98
CA VAL A 50 11.24 -4.63 -7.05
C VAL A 50 12.38 -3.72 -7.48
N SER A 51 13.04 -3.10 -6.49
CA SER A 51 14.23 -2.28 -6.67
C SER A 51 15.28 -2.63 -5.62
N GLY A 52 16.54 -2.73 -6.04
CA GLY A 52 17.67 -2.82 -5.13
C GLY A 52 18.06 -1.44 -4.59
N CYS A 53 18.65 -1.42 -3.41
CA CYS A 53 19.32 -0.25 -2.83
C CYS A 53 20.55 -0.75 -2.05
N LYS A 54 21.44 0.17 -1.67
CA LYS A 54 22.62 -0.21 -0.89
C LYS A 54 22.22 -0.65 0.51
N PRO A 55 22.89 -1.65 1.12
CA PRO A 55 22.53 -2.19 2.43
C PRO A 55 22.42 -1.12 3.53
N GLU A 56 23.27 -0.10 3.49
CA GLU A 56 23.31 0.98 4.49
C GLU A 56 22.08 1.89 4.39
N THR A 57 21.38 1.85 3.25
CA THR A 57 20.20 2.68 2.95
C THR A 57 18.94 1.85 2.73
N MET A 58 18.91 0.61 3.21
CA MET A 58 17.84 -0.35 2.90
C MET A 58 16.43 0.17 3.19
N GLY A 59 16.28 1.04 4.20
CA GLY A 59 15.00 1.68 4.54
C GLY A 59 14.41 2.56 3.43
N LEU A 60 15.20 2.98 2.44
CA LEU A 60 14.73 3.77 1.29
C LEU A 60 14.21 2.91 0.13
N GLY A 61 14.31 1.58 0.22
CA GLY A 61 13.80 0.64 -0.79
C GLY A 61 12.37 0.93 -1.26
N PRO A 62 11.40 1.22 -0.37
CA PRO A 62 10.03 1.53 -0.75
C PRO A 62 9.89 2.71 -1.71
N ILE A 63 10.76 3.72 -1.64
CA ILE A 63 10.74 4.90 -2.52
C ILE A 63 10.97 4.46 -3.97
N PHE A 64 12.07 3.76 -4.21
CA PHE A 64 12.47 3.34 -5.56
C PHE A 64 11.51 2.30 -6.14
N ALA A 65 11.10 1.32 -5.34
CA ALA A 65 10.15 0.29 -5.75
C ALA A 65 8.79 0.91 -6.11
N SER A 66 8.29 1.85 -5.31
CA SER A 66 6.99 2.48 -5.54
C SER A 66 6.99 3.35 -6.79
N ARG A 67 8.03 4.16 -7.02
CA ARG A 67 8.15 4.95 -8.27
C ARG A 67 8.14 4.05 -9.51
N LYS A 68 8.83 2.91 -9.45
CA LYS A 68 8.86 1.93 -10.53
C LYS A 68 7.51 1.24 -10.74
N ALA A 69 6.79 0.90 -9.67
CA ALA A 69 5.45 0.32 -9.76
C ALA A 69 4.43 1.32 -10.34
N LEU A 70 4.46 2.57 -9.88
CA LEU A 70 3.60 3.65 -10.39
C LEU A 70 3.84 3.90 -11.88
N ALA A 71 5.11 3.99 -12.30
CA ALA A 71 5.47 4.14 -13.71
C ALA A 71 4.95 2.97 -14.57
N ARG A 72 5.04 1.73 -14.09
CA ARG A 72 4.51 0.54 -14.80
C ARG A 72 2.99 0.50 -14.87
N ALA A 73 2.31 1.06 -13.88
CA ALA A 73 0.85 1.15 -13.84
C ALA A 73 0.30 2.38 -14.56
N GLU A 74 1.18 3.26 -15.07
CA GLU A 74 0.84 4.57 -15.63
C GLU A 74 0.04 5.43 -14.65
N LEU A 75 0.40 5.36 -13.37
CA LEU A 75 -0.22 6.11 -12.28
C LEU A 75 0.74 7.14 -11.70
N THR A 76 0.17 8.21 -11.16
CA THR A 76 0.89 9.19 -10.34
C THR A 76 0.56 8.99 -8.86
N ALA A 77 1.37 9.56 -7.96
CA ALA A 77 1.09 9.51 -6.53
C ALA A 77 -0.28 10.14 -6.16
N ASP A 78 -0.73 11.13 -6.93
CA ASP A 78 -2.05 11.77 -6.75
C ASP A 78 -3.24 10.86 -7.15
N ASN A 79 -2.97 9.73 -7.80
CA ASN A 79 -4.01 8.74 -8.14
C ASN A 79 -4.19 7.67 -7.07
N ILE A 80 -3.47 7.77 -5.95
CA ILE A 80 -3.43 6.76 -4.90
C ILE A 80 -4.19 7.27 -3.67
N ASP A 81 -5.31 6.61 -3.34
CA ASP A 81 -6.17 7.02 -2.23
C ASP A 81 -5.63 6.58 -0.85
N VAL A 82 -5.05 5.37 -0.79
CA VAL A 82 -4.53 4.75 0.44
C VAL A 82 -3.11 4.29 0.16
N VAL A 83 -2.22 4.39 1.13
CA VAL A 83 -0.83 3.94 0.98
C VAL A 83 -0.45 3.16 2.23
N GLU A 84 -0.20 1.87 2.03
CA GLU A 84 0.34 0.98 3.05
C GLU A 84 1.86 0.92 2.89
N ILE A 85 2.59 1.41 3.90
CA ILE A 85 4.05 1.31 3.98
C ILE A 85 4.38 0.58 5.27
N ASN A 86 5.18 -0.46 5.19
CA ASN A 86 5.61 -1.19 6.38
C ASN A 86 6.44 -0.30 7.31
N GLU A 87 6.05 -0.22 8.59
CA GLU A 87 6.65 0.66 9.59
C GLU A 87 7.71 -0.03 10.44
N ALA A 88 8.71 -0.63 9.78
CA ALA A 88 9.83 -1.26 10.49
C ALA A 88 10.54 -0.29 11.47
N PHE A 89 10.71 0.97 11.05
CA PHE A 89 11.26 2.06 11.87
C PHE A 89 10.59 3.37 11.47
N ALA A 90 10.33 4.24 12.44
CA ALA A 90 9.70 5.54 12.16
C ALA A 90 10.52 6.41 11.19
N THR A 91 11.85 6.34 11.26
CA THR A 91 12.76 7.15 10.42
C THR A 91 12.59 6.85 8.94
N GLN A 92 12.56 5.57 8.54
CA GLN A 92 12.39 5.17 7.15
C GLN A 92 10.97 5.44 6.65
N SER A 93 9.96 5.26 7.51
CA SER A 93 8.57 5.50 7.11
C SER A 93 8.35 6.97 6.83
N ILE A 94 8.86 7.85 7.71
CA ILE A 94 8.81 9.29 7.52
C ILE A 94 9.57 9.71 6.26
N ALA A 95 10.74 9.12 5.99
CA ALA A 95 11.48 9.40 4.76
C ALA A 95 10.68 9.01 3.51
N SER A 96 10.08 7.81 3.51
CA SER A 96 9.25 7.29 2.42
C SER A 96 7.97 8.11 2.20
N VAL A 97 7.40 8.64 3.28
CA VAL A 97 6.24 9.52 3.24
C VAL A 97 6.59 10.89 2.67
N ARG A 98 7.67 11.50 3.16
CA ARG A 98 8.12 12.84 2.71
C ARG A 98 8.47 12.85 1.22
N ASP A 99 9.03 11.77 0.70
CA ASP A 99 9.34 11.63 -0.72
C ASP A 99 8.10 11.75 -1.62
N ARG A 100 6.93 11.32 -1.14
CA ARG A 100 5.67 11.35 -1.91
C ARG A 100 4.97 12.72 -1.92
N GLY A 101 5.53 13.70 -1.22
CA GLY A 101 5.05 15.08 -1.23
C GLY A 101 3.99 15.43 -0.18
N PRO A 102 3.59 16.71 -0.08
CA PRO A 102 2.82 17.28 1.03
C PRO A 102 1.35 16.83 1.13
N ARG A 103 0.86 16.04 0.16
CA ARG A 103 -0.52 15.52 0.13
C ARG A 103 -0.68 14.12 0.72
N TYR A 104 0.40 13.50 1.22
CA TYR A 104 0.24 12.27 2.00
C TYR A 104 -0.54 12.58 3.28
N ARG A 105 -1.85 12.30 3.22
CA ARG A 105 -2.70 12.25 4.39
C ARG A 105 -2.59 10.82 4.89
N GLN A 106 -1.92 10.59 6.02
CA GLN A 106 -2.19 9.38 6.77
C GLN A 106 -3.69 9.38 7.03
N SER A 107 -4.42 8.50 6.36
CA SER A 107 -5.78 8.22 6.75
C SER A 107 -5.65 7.52 8.10
N GLN A 108 -5.71 8.29 9.19
CA GLN A 108 -6.11 7.77 10.49
C GLN A 108 -7.60 7.40 10.38
N HIS A 109 -7.94 6.47 9.48
CA HIS A 109 -9.15 5.70 9.65
C HIS A 109 -8.90 4.88 10.90
N ARG A 110 -9.47 5.38 12.01
CA ARG A 110 -9.70 4.65 13.23
C ARG A 110 -10.17 3.24 12.85
N TRP A 111 -9.23 2.30 12.83
CA TRP A 111 -9.51 0.88 12.76
C TRP A 111 -10.24 0.54 14.06
N ARG A 112 -11.56 0.75 14.08
CA ARG A 112 -12.42 -0.09 14.91
C ARG A 112 -12.23 -1.47 14.32
N CYS A 113 -11.45 -2.32 14.99
CA CYS A 113 -11.51 -3.76 14.78
C CYS A 113 -12.98 -4.16 14.93
N ASN A 114 -13.67 -4.28 13.80
CA ASN A 114 -14.97 -4.87 13.70
C ASN A 114 -14.78 -5.97 12.67
N CYS A 115 -14.75 -7.21 13.13
CA CYS A 115 -14.42 -8.41 12.37
C CYS A 115 -15.40 -8.74 11.22
N HIS A 116 -16.12 -7.76 10.66
CA HIS A 116 -17.12 -7.92 9.62
C HIS A 116 -17.12 -6.73 8.65
N ARG A 117 -16.01 -6.53 7.92
CA ARG A 117 -15.97 -5.92 6.57
C ARG A 117 -14.52 -5.89 6.08
N THR A 118 -14.28 -6.68 5.04
CA THR A 118 -13.04 -6.74 4.27
C THR A 118 -12.69 -5.36 3.71
N SER A 119 -11.51 -4.87 4.08
CA SER A 119 -10.90 -3.67 3.53
C SER A 119 -10.27 -4.00 2.19
N THR A 120 -10.76 -3.39 1.13
CA THR A 120 -10.13 -3.44 -0.19
C THR A 120 -10.31 -2.13 -0.94
N TRP A 121 -9.32 -1.87 -1.78
CA TRP A 121 -9.10 -0.66 -2.55
C TRP A 121 -10.29 -0.33 -3.45
N CYS A 122 -10.87 0.85 -3.28
CA CYS A 122 -11.99 1.33 -4.09
C CYS A 122 -11.54 2.51 -4.94
N ASP A 123 -11.21 2.25 -6.21
CA ASP A 123 -11.28 3.29 -7.24
C ASP A 123 -12.76 3.65 -7.43
N ARG A 124 -13.15 4.84 -6.96
CA ARG A 124 -14.55 5.28 -7.02
C ARG A 124 -14.96 5.80 -8.40
N ARG A 125 -14.09 5.79 -9.42
CA ARG A 125 -14.38 6.39 -10.74
C ARG A 125 -15.07 5.47 -11.76
N THR A 126 -15.22 4.18 -11.51
CA THR A 126 -15.84 3.27 -12.49
C THR A 126 -17.33 3.00 -12.28
N ASN A 127 -17.99 3.52 -11.23
CA ASN A 127 -19.39 3.18 -10.93
C ASN A 127 -20.43 4.30 -11.09
N HIS A 128 -20.08 5.40 -11.75
CA HIS A 128 -21.04 6.43 -12.17
C HIS A 128 -20.76 6.84 -13.62
N GLY A 129 -21.35 6.13 -14.60
CA GLY A 129 -21.28 6.63 -15.98
C GLY A 129 -21.66 5.74 -17.16
N GLN A 130 -22.12 4.50 -17.00
CA GLN A 130 -22.49 3.65 -18.15
C GLN A 130 -23.87 3.01 -17.96
N SER A 131 -24.90 3.85 -18.00
CA SER A 131 -26.26 3.41 -18.32
C SER A 131 -26.98 4.54 -19.07
N ARG A 132 -26.69 4.66 -20.37
CA ARG A 132 -27.45 5.36 -21.44
C ARG A 132 -26.48 5.64 -22.61
N ALA A 133 -26.90 5.29 -23.83
CA ALA A 133 -26.09 5.02 -25.04
C ALA A 133 -25.41 3.63 -24.95
N ASP A 134 -25.88 2.58 -25.62
CA ASP A 134 -26.18 2.52 -27.05
C ASP A 134 -27.52 1.83 -27.35
N SER A 135 -28.46 2.63 -27.83
CA SER A 135 -29.52 2.21 -28.74
C SER A 135 -29.39 3.13 -29.95
N GLN A 136 -29.19 2.54 -31.14
CA GLN A 136 -28.93 3.15 -32.45
C GLN A 136 -27.47 3.11 -32.91
N ALA A 137 -27.08 2.00 -33.53
CA ALA A 137 -26.42 1.90 -34.86
C ALA A 137 -25.92 0.47 -35.06
#